data_AF-A0A379FIA1-F1
#
_entry.id   AF-A0A379FIA1-F1
#
_cell.length_a   1.000
_cell.length_b   1.000
_cell.length_c   1.000
_cell.angle_alpha   90.00
_cell.angle_beta   90.00
_cell.angle_gamma   90.00
#
_symmetry.space_group_name_H-M   'P 1'
#
loop_
_entity.id
_entity.type
_entity.pdbx_description
1 polymer ?
#
loop_
_entity_poly.entity_id
_entity_poly.type
_entity_poly.pdbx_seq_one_letter_code
_entity_poly.pdbx_strand_id
1 'polypeptide(L)'
;MFTIPIDKKCKLEIINTLATMESELFKNISPLEFFDSILNLRILASEDPRYQDAYGDLNQHYINNNDWTLEYILLERFDFLKIRRIIYPITQHTGISIHNENRCE
;
A
#
# COMPACT_ATOMS: atom_id res chain seq x y z
N MET A 1 -7.00 6.52 -22.53
CA MET A 1 -6.02 5.84 -21.64
C MET A 1 -6.61 4.47 -21.31
N PHE A 2 -6.10 3.40 -21.93
CA PHE A 2 -6.63 2.05 -21.71
C PHE A 2 -6.08 1.50 -20.39
N THR A 3 -6.94 1.27 -19.41
CA THR A 3 -6.59 0.51 -18.19
C THR A 3 -6.74 -0.97 -18.51
N ILE A 4 -5.62 -1.69 -18.61
CA ILE A 4 -5.64 -3.15 -18.63
C ILE A 4 -6.05 -3.60 -17.22
N PRO A 5 -7.14 -4.36 -17.05
CA PRO A 5 -7.48 -4.95 -15.77
C PRO A 5 -6.38 -5.95 -15.39
N ILE A 6 -5.68 -5.69 -14.30
CA ILE A 6 -4.74 -6.66 -13.71
C ILE A 6 -5.61 -7.75 -13.06
N ASP A 7 -5.37 -9.02 -13.39
CA ASP A 7 -6.11 -10.11 -12.77
C ASP A 7 -5.80 -10.20 -11.27
N LYS A 8 -6.75 -10.77 -10.52
CA LYS A 8 -6.66 -10.81 -9.05
C LYS A 8 -5.42 -11.58 -8.56
N LYS A 9 -5.01 -12.64 -9.27
CA LYS A 9 -3.85 -13.46 -8.90
C LYS A 9 -2.57 -12.63 -9.05
N CYS A 10 -2.41 -11.96 -10.18
CA CYS A 10 -1.28 -11.09 -10.46
C CYS A 10 -1.18 -9.92 -9.46
N LYS A 11 -2.34 -9.36 -9.11
CA LYS A 11 -2.41 -8.30 -8.11
C LYS A 11 -1.99 -8.78 -6.71
N LEU A 12 -2.40 -9.99 -6.34
CA LEU A 12 -1.99 -10.61 -5.09
C LEU A 12 -0.48 -10.91 -5.07
N GLU A 13 0.08 -11.40 -6.17
CA GLU A 13 1.53 -11.63 -6.30
C GLU A 13 2.34 -10.34 -6.16
N ILE A 14 1.86 -9.24 -6.75
CA ILE A 14 2.47 -7.91 -6.58
C ILE A 14 2.40 -7.49 -5.10
N ILE A 15 1.23 -7.59 -4.46
CA ILE A 15 1.07 -7.19 -3.05
C ILE A 15 1.97 -8.03 -2.14
N ASN A 16 2.00 -9.35 -2.32
CA ASN A 16 2.85 -10.25 -1.54
C ASN A 16 4.33 -9.90 -1.73
N THR A 17 4.74 -9.58 -2.96
CA THR A 17 6.11 -9.13 -3.25
C THR A 17 6.42 -7.83 -2.50
N LEU A 18 5.54 -6.83 -2.58
CA LEU A 18 5.71 -5.54 -1.87
C LEU A 18 5.81 -5.74 -0.35
N ALA A 19 5.01 -6.64 0.22
CA ALA A 19 5.03 -6.97 1.64
C ALA A 19 6.40 -7.53 2.10
N THR A 20 7.17 -8.17 1.20
CA THR A 20 8.53 -8.66 1.49
C THR A 20 9.63 -7.63 1.27
N MET A 21 9.32 -6.49 0.65
CA MET A 21 10.28 -5.47 0.23
C MET A 21 10.22 -4.19 1.09
N GLU A 22 9.72 -4.30 2.32
CA GLU A 22 9.46 -3.18 3.23
C GLU A 22 10.64 -2.20 3.34
N SER A 23 11.87 -2.69 3.53
CA SER A 23 13.06 -1.85 3.66
C SER A 23 13.38 -1.04 2.40
N GLU A 24 13.15 -1.62 1.21
CA GLU A 24 13.37 -0.93 -0.06
C GLU A 24 12.22 0.03 -0.37
N LEU A 25 10.99 -0.35 -0.03
CA LEU A 25 9.80 0.46 -0.24
C LEU A 25 9.87 1.80 0.52
N PHE A 26 10.38 1.76 1.75
CA PHE A 26 10.44 2.92 2.65
C PHE A 26 11.83 3.53 2.78
N LYS A 27 12.77 3.16 1.90
CA LYS A 27 14.16 3.64 1.93
C LYS A 27 14.28 5.15 1.83
N ASN A 28 13.43 5.78 1.02
CA ASN A 28 13.50 7.21 0.68
C ASN A 28 12.21 7.97 1.00
N ILE A 29 11.21 7.31 1.59
CA ILE A 29 9.91 7.88 1.94
C ILE A 29 9.40 7.17 3.19
N SER A 30 8.88 7.93 4.17
CA SER A 30 8.32 7.28 5.36
C SER A 30 7.06 6.50 4.99
N PRO A 31 6.69 5.44 5.74
CA PRO A 31 5.46 4.72 5.46
C PRO A 31 4.21 5.62 5.53
N LEU A 32 4.19 6.57 6.47
CA LEU A 32 3.09 7.52 6.60
C LEU A 32 2.93 8.38 5.34
N GLU A 33 4.02 8.97 4.84
CA GLU A 33 4.00 9.77 3.61
C GLU A 33 3.62 8.91 2.40
N PHE A 34 4.14 7.69 2.32
CA PHE A 34 3.83 6.77 1.23
C PHE A 34 2.33 6.46 1.16
N PHE A 35 1.75 5.98 2.26
CA PHE A 35 0.34 5.59 2.27
C PHE A 35 -0.60 6.80 2.16
N ASP A 36 -0.27 7.95 2.77
CA ASP A 36 -1.06 9.19 2.64
C ASP A 36 -1.09 9.71 1.20
N SER A 37 0.01 9.57 0.45
CA SER A 37 0.06 9.95 -0.96
C SER A 37 -0.86 9.12 -1.88
N ILE A 38 -1.16 7.88 -1.48
CA ILE A 38 -1.98 6.93 -2.26
C ILE A 38 -3.44 7.00 -1.86
N LEU A 39 -3.70 7.06 -0.56
CA LEU A 39 -5.02 6.83 0.04
C LEU A 39 -5.66 8.08 0.61
N ASN A 40 -4.89 9.16 0.80
CA ASN A 40 -5.30 10.35 1.55
C ASN A 40 -5.84 9.92 2.94
N LEU A 41 -4.95 9.42 3.79
CA LEU A 41 -5.29 8.75 5.04
C LEU A 41 -6.10 9.63 5.99
N ARG A 42 -5.93 10.95 5.90
CA ARG A 42 -6.64 11.93 6.74
C ARG A 42 -8.13 12.04 6.47
N ILE A 43 -8.62 11.53 5.34
CA ILE A 43 -10.05 11.49 5.03
C ILE A 43 -10.68 10.12 5.28
N LEU A 44 -9.86 9.11 5.59
CA LEU A 44 -10.32 7.75 5.87
C LEU A 44 -10.59 7.60 7.37
N ALA A 45 -11.69 6.92 7.68
CA ALA A 45 -12.04 6.63 9.06
C ALA A 45 -10.98 5.74 9.73
N SER A 46 -10.73 6.03 11.00
CA SER A 46 -9.93 5.19 11.87
C SER A 46 -10.67 3.88 12.22
N GLU A 47 -9.94 2.78 12.39
CA GLU A 47 -10.43 1.51 12.94
C GLU A 47 -10.26 1.41 14.47
N ASP A 48 -9.50 2.32 15.05
CA ASP A 48 -9.28 2.43 16.48
C ASP A 48 -9.90 3.74 17.01
N PRO A 49 -10.97 3.69 17.81
CA PRO A 49 -11.69 4.89 18.24
C PRO A 49 -10.85 5.89 19.05
N ARG A 50 -9.61 5.55 19.43
CA ARG A 50 -8.65 6.45 20.06
C ARG A 50 -8.04 7.47 19.07
N TYR A 51 -8.09 7.20 17.76
CA TYR A 51 -7.50 8.04 16.73
C TYR A 51 -8.57 8.65 15.82
N GLN A 52 -8.21 9.79 15.21
CA GLN A 52 -9.14 10.58 14.41
C GLN A 52 -9.36 9.99 13.01
N ASP A 53 -8.32 9.44 12.41
CA ASP A 53 -8.28 9.02 11.02
C ASP A 53 -7.30 7.84 10.82
N ALA A 54 -7.27 7.30 9.61
CA ALA A 54 -6.37 6.20 9.27
C ALA A 54 -4.88 6.59 9.35
N TYR A 55 -4.55 7.89 9.32
CA TYR A 55 -3.17 8.34 9.52
C TYR A 55 -2.75 8.13 10.97
N GLY A 56 -3.64 8.46 11.92
CA GLY A 56 -3.45 8.20 13.34
C GLY A 56 -3.28 6.71 13.63
N ASP A 57 -4.13 5.86 13.05
CA ASP A 57 -4.00 4.40 13.16
C ASP A 57 -2.62 3.93 12.72
N LEU A 58 -2.21 4.32 11.52
CA LEU A 58 -0.95 3.86 10.93
C LEU A 58 0.25 4.35 11.74
N ASN A 59 0.22 5.60 12.22
CA ASN A 59 1.27 6.14 13.08
C ASN A 59 1.36 5.37 14.39
N GLN A 60 0.23 5.03 15.01
CA GLN A 60 0.27 4.26 16.26
C GLN A 60 0.70 2.82 16.01
N HIS A 61 -0.03 2.10 15.17
CA HIS A 61 0.06 0.66 15.09
C HIS A 61 1.30 0.20 14.35
N TYR A 62 1.63 0.88 13.25
CA TYR A 62 2.75 0.49 12.42
C TYR A 62 4.07 1.11 12.87
N ILE A 63 4.08 2.42 13.15
CA ILE A 63 5.33 3.12 13.50
C ILE A 63 5.70 2.96 14.98
N ASN A 64 4.76 3.19 15.89
CA ASN A 64 5.09 3.24 17.32
C ASN A 64 5.00 1.87 18.02
N ASN A 65 4.01 1.06 17.67
CA ASN A 65 3.77 -0.23 18.34
C ASN A 65 4.39 -1.42 17.60
N ASN A 66 4.59 -1.30 16.28
CA ASN A 66 4.97 -2.40 15.41
C ASN A 66 4.03 -3.62 15.57
N ASP A 67 2.74 -3.38 15.73
CA ASP A 67 1.69 -4.41 15.90
C ASP A 67 0.86 -4.64 14.61
N TRP A 68 1.06 -3.82 13.58
CA TRP A 68 0.59 -4.06 12.21
C TRP A 68 1.75 -4.49 11.31
N THR A 69 1.55 -5.51 10.48
CA THR A 69 2.50 -5.88 9.41
C THR A 69 2.19 -5.13 8.12
N LEU A 70 3.18 -4.98 7.23
CA LEU A 70 2.94 -4.42 5.90
C LEU A 70 1.92 -5.24 5.09
N GLU A 71 1.92 -6.56 5.24
CA GLU A 71 0.91 -7.44 4.64
C GLU A 71 -0.51 -7.12 5.13
N TYR A 72 -0.71 -7.00 6.45
CA TYR A 72 -2.01 -6.62 7.03
C TYR A 72 -2.48 -5.27 6.49
N ILE A 73 -1.59 -4.29 6.41
CA ILE A 73 -1.90 -2.95 5.88
C ILE A 73 -2.38 -3.04 4.42
N LEU A 74 -1.68 -3.82 3.58
CA LEU A 74 -1.98 -3.93 2.16
C LEU A 74 -3.21 -4.80 1.86
N LEU A 75 -3.39 -5.92 2.55
CA LEU A 75 -4.45 -6.90 2.22
C LEU A 75 -5.73 -6.70 3.02
N GLU A 76 -5.62 -6.30 4.29
CA GLU A 76 -6.76 -6.25 5.20
C GLU A 76 -7.21 -4.81 5.44
N ARG A 77 -6.35 -3.96 6.03
CA ARG A 77 -6.72 -2.59 6.44
C ARG A 77 -7.22 -1.74 5.28
N PHE A 78 -6.50 -1.76 4.16
CA PHE A 78 -6.81 -0.93 2.99
C PHE A 78 -7.27 -1.72 1.76
N ASP A 79 -7.26 -3.05 1.84
CA ASP A 79 -7.73 -3.97 0.78
C ASP A 79 -7.29 -3.52 -0.62
N PHE A 80 -5.97 -3.48 -0.82
CA PHE A 80 -5.39 -3.04 -2.08
C PHE A 80 -5.90 -3.91 -3.24
N LEU A 81 -6.31 -5.17 -3.01
CA LEU A 81 -6.95 -6.04 -4.00
C LEU A 81 -8.23 -5.44 -4.61
N LYS A 82 -8.96 -4.57 -3.91
CA LYS A 82 -10.12 -3.85 -4.46
C LYS A 82 -9.78 -2.52 -5.16
N ILE A 83 -8.60 -1.94 -4.90
CA ILE A 83 -8.19 -0.67 -5.50
C ILE A 83 -7.91 -0.81 -7.00
N ARG A 84 -8.71 -0.17 -7.86
CA ARG A 84 -8.63 -0.35 -9.33
C ARG A 84 -7.28 0.02 -9.95
N ARG A 85 -6.47 0.88 -9.29
CA ARG A 85 -5.20 1.38 -9.83
C ARG A 85 -4.16 1.52 -8.72
N ILE A 86 -3.36 0.48 -8.52
CA ILE A 86 -2.23 0.48 -7.57
C ILE A 86 -0.96 1.09 -8.20
N ILE A 87 -0.82 1.02 -9.52
CA ILE A 87 0.47 1.18 -10.21
C ILE A 87 1.03 2.61 -10.23
N TYR A 88 0.19 3.62 -10.43
CA TYR A 88 0.66 4.98 -10.73
C TYR A 88 1.44 5.69 -9.59
N PRO A 89 1.04 5.59 -8.31
CA PRO A 89 1.80 6.24 -7.24
C PRO A 89 3.07 5.49 -6.84
N ILE A 90 3.09 4.15 -6.92
CA ILE A 90 4.28 3.35 -6.54
C ILE A 90 5.48 3.69 -7.43
N THR A 91 5.27 3.83 -8.75
CA THR A 91 6.34 4.16 -9.70
C THR A 91 6.96 5.54 -9.48
N GLN A 92 6.21 6.50 -8.93
CA GLN A 92 6.68 7.88 -8.75
C GLN A 92 7.55 8.06 -7.50
N HIS A 93 7.36 7.23 -6.48
CA HIS A 93 8.03 7.40 -5.19
C HIS A 93 9.18 6.41 -4.95
N THR A 94 9.16 5.24 -5.58
CA THR A 94 10.10 4.16 -5.28
C THR A 94 11.21 3.98 -6.33
N GLY A 95 11.08 4.63 -7.50
CA GLY A 95 11.95 4.35 -8.65
C GLY A 95 11.79 2.93 -9.23
N ILE A 96 10.86 2.13 -8.69
CA ILE A 96 10.53 0.80 -9.19
C ILE A 96 9.73 0.98 -10.47
N SER A 97 10.36 0.70 -11.62
CA SER A 97 9.64 0.54 -12.88
C SER A 97 8.94 -0.81 -12.84
N ILE A 98 7.65 -0.81 -12.51
CA ILE A 98 6.77 -1.94 -12.77
C ILE A 98 6.54 -1.98 -14.28
N HIS A 99 7.47 -2.63 -14.99
CA HIS A 99 7.27 -3.01 -16.37
C HIS A 99 6.06 -3.94 -16.38
N ASN A 100 4.99 -3.45 -17.01
CA ASN A 100 3.75 -4.17 -17.20
C ASN A 100 3.97 -5.27 -18.24
N GLU A 101 4.87 -6.20 -17.96
CA GLU A 101 5.01 -7.45 -18.68
C GLU A 101 4.10 -8.44 -17.97
N ASN A 102 2.89 -8.56 -18.48
CA ASN A 102 1.99 -9.67 -18.16
C ASN A 102 2.79 -10.98 -18.21
N ARG A 103 3.18 -11.51 -17.06
CA ARG A 103 3.35 -12.96 -16.89
C ARG A 103 2.84 -13.35 -15.52
N CYS A 104 1.53 -13.31 -15.45
CA CYS A 104 0.79 -14.22 -14.59
C CYS A 104 0.42 -15.40 -15.50
N GLU A 105 1.31 -16.39 -15.56
CA GLU A 105 1.05 -17.69 -16.19
C GLU A 105 0.03 -18.50 -15.37
#